data_AF-A0A517SE54-F1
#
_entry.id   AF-A0A517SE54-F1
#
_cell.length_a   1.000
_cell.length_b   1.000
_cell.length_c   1.000
_cell.angle_alpha   90.00
_cell.angle_beta   90.00
_cell.angle_gamma   90.00
#
_symmetry.space_group_name_H-M   'P 1'
#
loop_
_entity.id
_entity.type
_entity.pdbx_description
1 polymer ?
#
loop_
_entity_poly.entity_id
_entity_poly.type
_entity_poly.pdbx_seq_one_letter_code
_entity_poly.pdbx_strand_id
1 'polypeptide(L)'
;MRWIIGAFLLVAPPAFAAAPPAEKTPAPQPTFEELRLARDSLLESMVRDYGYSLQNGQAVKHIPQPTPAIALDFYRAEQGGVASGPDASFFRYRDGKLVGWGNTFAGGKQKGYTLAQLLDSFFGLKGRLVEGSPSLLQKNLPGDWIILDSALQLPGDAPAQLEKILAKDFDFHVKLEMREVERPAIVVRGTYKYAPTRLDAEKEKADPDQWDVLRIYEDESQLNEEPGGAGGGDFGLFLNWLGEAIDAIVIDERSSQTEGVAISWRRHTESQGSTARDRTRTNAASVLKNIESQTGLTFTHELRPVNVMFVTPAKKN
;
A
#
# COMPACT_ATOMS: atom_id res chain seq x y z
N MET A 1 81.40 46.90 20.31
CA MET A 1 80.56 47.30 19.16
C MET A 1 80.11 46.04 18.43
N ARG A 2 78.87 45.59 18.62
CA ARG A 2 78.28 44.45 17.90
C ARG A 2 77.10 44.97 17.07
N TRP A 3 77.18 44.76 15.76
CA TRP A 3 76.14 45.07 14.79
C TRP A 3 75.12 43.93 14.75
N ILE A 4 73.82 44.28 14.74
CA ILE A 4 72.70 43.35 14.56
C ILE A 4 72.29 43.44 13.08
N ILE A 5 72.38 42.31 12.37
CA ILE A 5 71.89 42.15 10.99
C ILE A 5 70.43 41.71 11.08
N GLY A 6 69.50 42.56 10.62
CA GLY A 6 68.08 42.23 10.49
C GLY A 6 67.81 41.47 9.20
N ALA A 7 67.29 40.25 9.32
CA ALA A 7 66.81 39.45 8.20
C ALA A 7 65.34 39.81 7.90
N PHE A 8 65.07 40.34 6.71
CA PHE A 8 63.72 40.53 6.19
C PHE A 8 63.21 39.20 5.63
N LEU A 9 62.15 38.65 6.24
CA LEU A 9 61.36 37.55 5.69
C LEU A 9 60.48 38.07 4.55
N LEU A 10 60.76 37.64 3.32
CA LEU A 10 59.84 37.80 2.20
C LEU A 10 58.63 36.88 2.41
N VAL A 11 57.45 37.46 2.59
CA VAL A 11 56.17 36.76 2.59
C VAL A 11 55.73 36.59 1.13
N ALA A 12 55.60 35.35 0.66
CA ALA A 12 55.06 35.05 -0.66
C ALA A 12 53.56 35.41 -0.72
N PRO A 13 53.07 35.99 -1.83
CA PRO A 13 51.65 36.29 -1.99
C PRO A 13 50.81 35.01 -2.03
N PRO A 14 49.56 35.04 -1.55
CA PRO A 14 48.67 33.89 -1.55
C PRO A 14 48.35 33.45 -2.99
N ALA A 15 48.44 32.15 -3.26
CA ALA A 15 48.01 31.57 -4.52
C ALA A 15 46.49 31.73 -4.66
N PHE A 16 46.05 32.43 -5.71
CA PHE A 16 44.64 32.48 -6.10
C PHE A 16 44.22 31.07 -6.55
N ALA A 17 43.33 30.44 -5.79
CA ALA A 17 42.69 29.19 -6.20
C ALA A 17 41.92 29.43 -7.50
N ALA A 18 42.13 28.57 -8.50
CA ALA A 18 41.36 28.59 -9.73
C ALA A 18 39.85 28.48 -9.41
N ALA A 19 39.03 29.27 -10.09
CA ALA A 19 37.58 29.21 -9.96
C ALA A 19 37.10 27.77 -10.21
N PRO A 20 36.16 27.24 -9.40
CA PRO A 20 35.60 25.92 -9.63
C PRO A 20 35.01 25.84 -11.05
N PRO A 21 35.17 24.71 -11.75
CA PRO A 21 34.60 24.54 -13.09
C PRO A 21 33.10 24.83 -13.05
N ALA A 22 32.62 25.59 -14.04
CA ALA A 22 31.22 25.94 -14.16
C ALA A 22 30.35 24.68 -14.07
N GLU A 23 29.43 24.68 -13.12
CA GLU A 23 28.47 23.58 -12.90
C GLU A 23 27.64 23.42 -14.18
N LYS A 24 27.71 22.23 -14.81
CA LYS A 24 26.93 21.97 -16.03
C LYS A 24 25.46 22.14 -15.68
N THR A 25 24.76 23.01 -16.42
CA THR A 25 23.31 23.15 -16.28
C THR A 25 22.66 21.78 -16.42
N PRO A 26 21.88 21.31 -15.43
CA PRO A 26 21.21 20.03 -15.53
C PRO A 26 20.28 20.03 -16.75
N ALA A 27 20.18 18.88 -17.42
CA ALA A 27 19.24 18.71 -18.51
C ALA A 27 17.81 19.05 -18.03
N PRO A 28 16.97 19.65 -18.87
CA PRO A 28 15.58 19.91 -18.52
C PRO A 28 14.89 18.60 -18.11
N GLN A 29 14.13 18.65 -17.02
CA GLN A 29 13.32 17.52 -16.57
C GLN A 29 12.14 17.32 -17.55
N PRO A 30 11.74 16.06 -17.82
CA PRO A 30 10.58 15.79 -18.66
C PRO A 30 9.31 16.38 -18.03
N THR A 31 8.41 16.84 -18.88
CA THR A 31 7.09 17.33 -18.48
C THR A 31 6.20 16.16 -18.02
N PHE A 32 5.14 16.47 -17.25
CA PHE A 32 4.17 15.46 -16.83
C PHE A 32 3.55 14.72 -18.03
N GLU A 33 3.21 15.45 -19.10
CA GLU A 33 2.58 14.85 -20.28
C GLU A 33 3.52 13.89 -21.02
N GLU A 34 4.81 14.24 -21.13
CA GLU A 34 5.83 13.34 -21.70
C GLU A 34 5.98 12.07 -20.85
N LEU A 35 6.03 12.22 -19.52
CA LEU A 35 6.10 11.08 -18.60
C LEU A 35 4.85 10.19 -18.69
N ARG A 36 3.66 10.79 -18.72
CA ARG A 36 2.38 10.09 -18.84
C ARG A 36 2.29 9.27 -20.13
N LEU A 37 2.72 9.84 -21.25
CA LEU A 37 2.79 9.14 -22.54
C LEU A 37 3.86 8.03 -22.54
N ALA A 38 4.92 8.19 -21.76
CA ALA A 38 6.00 7.20 -21.62
C ALA A 38 5.75 6.12 -20.55
N ARG A 39 4.64 6.16 -19.80
CA ARG A 39 4.39 5.31 -18.62
C ARG A 39 4.71 3.83 -18.86
N ASP A 40 4.18 3.25 -19.93
CA ASP A 40 4.36 1.82 -20.20
C ASP A 40 5.81 1.49 -20.58
N SER A 41 6.47 2.37 -21.33
CA SER A 41 7.90 2.25 -21.64
C SER A 41 8.80 2.41 -20.41
N LEU A 42 8.38 3.18 -19.40
CA LEU A 42 9.09 3.29 -18.12
C LEU A 42 9.03 1.96 -17.37
N LEU A 43 7.85 1.33 -17.27
CA LEU A 43 7.68 0.01 -16.64
C LEU A 43 8.50 -1.07 -17.37
N GLU A 44 8.48 -1.10 -18.70
CA GLU A 44 9.30 -2.03 -19.49
C GLU A 44 10.79 -1.84 -19.22
N SER A 45 11.24 -0.60 -19.09
CA SER A 45 12.64 -0.28 -18.80
C SER A 45 13.02 -0.63 -17.35
N MET A 46 12.12 -0.45 -16.38
CA MET A 46 12.30 -0.94 -15.01
C MET A 46 12.51 -2.46 -14.99
N VAL A 47 11.72 -3.21 -15.77
CA VAL A 47 11.85 -4.66 -15.89
C VAL A 47 13.16 -5.07 -16.55
N ARG A 48 13.48 -4.46 -17.71
CA ARG A 48 14.63 -4.82 -18.56
C ARG A 48 15.97 -4.41 -17.96
N ASP A 49 16.07 -3.16 -17.46
CA ASP A 49 17.35 -2.53 -17.15
C ASP A 49 17.63 -2.49 -15.63
N TYR A 50 16.58 -2.55 -14.81
CA TYR A 50 16.69 -2.37 -13.35
C TYR A 50 16.23 -3.59 -12.54
N GLY A 51 15.86 -4.67 -13.22
CA GLY A 51 15.55 -5.94 -12.57
C GLY A 51 14.20 -5.95 -11.85
N TYR A 52 13.19 -5.18 -12.27
CA TYR A 52 11.84 -5.29 -11.73
C TYR A 52 11.05 -6.51 -12.27
N SER A 53 11.73 -7.53 -12.80
CA SER A 53 11.15 -8.84 -13.12
C SER A 53 11.23 -9.81 -11.95
N LEU A 54 10.29 -10.75 -11.91
CA LEU A 54 10.37 -11.97 -11.10
C LEU A 54 11.02 -13.09 -11.91
N GLN A 55 11.92 -13.85 -11.28
CA GLN A 55 12.47 -15.07 -11.87
C GLN A 55 11.45 -16.21 -11.86
N ASN A 56 11.67 -17.28 -12.63
CA ASN A 56 10.81 -18.45 -12.59
C ASN A 56 10.76 -19.05 -11.17
N GLY A 57 9.55 -19.28 -10.65
CA GLY A 57 9.31 -19.73 -9.28
C GLY A 57 9.48 -18.65 -8.21
N GLN A 58 9.83 -17.41 -8.57
CA GLN A 58 9.91 -16.30 -7.61
C GLN A 58 8.53 -15.65 -7.44
N ALA A 59 8.00 -15.69 -6.23
CA ALA A 59 6.72 -15.10 -5.87
C ALA A 59 6.88 -13.66 -5.35
N VAL A 60 8.00 -13.36 -4.69
CA VAL A 60 8.26 -12.04 -4.07
C VAL A 60 9.68 -11.58 -4.41
N LYS A 61 9.84 -10.28 -4.63
CA LYS A 61 11.15 -9.64 -4.81
C LYS A 61 11.21 -8.30 -4.11
N HIS A 62 12.39 -7.99 -3.59
CA HIS A 62 12.75 -6.72 -3.01
C HIS A 62 13.79 -6.02 -3.89
N ILE A 63 13.62 -4.72 -4.12
CA ILE A 63 14.56 -3.85 -4.82
C ILE A 63 15.16 -2.89 -3.79
N PRO A 64 16.43 -3.08 -3.39
CA PRO A 64 17.04 -2.31 -2.30
C PRO A 64 17.23 -0.84 -2.68
N GLN A 65 17.31 0.00 -1.64
CA GLN A 65 17.68 1.41 -1.78
C GLN A 65 19.16 1.60 -2.15
N PRO A 66 19.54 2.69 -2.85
CA PRO A 66 18.65 3.69 -3.42
C PRO A 66 17.84 3.12 -4.60
N THR A 67 16.55 3.44 -4.66
CA THR A 67 15.74 3.02 -5.80
C THR A 67 16.19 3.74 -7.07
N PRO A 68 16.14 3.07 -8.24
CA PRO A 68 16.49 3.70 -9.50
C PRO A 68 15.66 4.96 -9.78
N ALA A 69 16.28 5.98 -10.38
CA ALA A 69 15.61 7.24 -10.72
C ALA A 69 14.36 7.03 -11.61
N ILE A 70 14.36 5.99 -12.45
CA ILE A 70 13.21 5.65 -13.30
C ILE A 70 11.94 5.30 -12.50
N ALA A 71 12.06 4.80 -11.26
CA ALA A 71 10.90 4.53 -10.40
C ALA A 71 10.19 5.84 -9.99
N LEU A 72 10.97 6.92 -9.79
CA LEU A 72 10.43 8.26 -9.53
C LEU A 72 9.75 8.83 -10.78
N ASP A 73 10.33 8.63 -11.97
CA ASP A 73 9.73 9.07 -13.22
C ASP A 73 8.42 8.33 -13.51
N PHE A 74 8.38 7.01 -13.26
CA PHE A 74 7.16 6.22 -13.32
C PHE A 74 6.10 6.77 -12.35
N TYR A 75 6.46 7.01 -11.09
CA TYR A 75 5.54 7.58 -10.10
C TYR A 75 4.99 8.95 -10.54
N ARG A 76 5.84 9.81 -11.08
CA ARG A 76 5.43 11.13 -11.60
C ARG A 76 4.51 11.00 -12.82
N ALA A 77 4.71 9.99 -13.66
CA ALA A 77 3.82 9.68 -14.78
C ALA A 77 2.41 9.30 -14.31
N GLU A 78 2.26 8.66 -13.15
CA GLU A 78 0.97 8.24 -12.60
C GLU A 78 0.25 9.37 -11.85
N GLN A 79 0.96 10.13 -11.00
CA GLN A 79 0.32 11.05 -10.05
C GLN A 79 0.38 12.52 -10.47
N GLY A 80 1.33 12.89 -11.34
CA GLY A 80 1.53 14.26 -11.82
C GLY A 80 2.10 15.24 -10.80
N GLY A 81 3.10 16.02 -11.23
CA GLY A 81 3.54 17.23 -10.53
C GLY A 81 4.15 17.09 -9.12
N VAL A 82 4.35 15.88 -8.61
CA VAL A 82 4.90 15.69 -7.25
C VAL A 82 6.43 15.85 -7.24
N ALA A 83 6.93 16.76 -6.41
CA ALA A 83 8.36 17.05 -6.30
C ALA A 83 9.15 15.86 -5.70
N SER A 84 8.63 15.28 -4.62
CA SER A 84 9.20 14.11 -3.93
C SER A 84 8.46 12.83 -4.30
N GLY A 85 9.20 11.76 -4.59
CA GLY A 85 8.62 10.44 -4.75
C GLY A 85 8.23 9.77 -3.44
N PRO A 86 7.64 8.57 -3.53
CA PRO A 86 7.40 7.73 -2.37
C PRO A 86 8.72 7.25 -1.74
N ASP A 87 8.66 6.87 -0.46
CA ASP A 87 9.79 6.22 0.22
C ASP A 87 10.02 4.78 -0.30
N ALA A 88 8.94 4.14 -0.76
CA ALA A 88 8.93 2.85 -1.44
C ALA A 88 7.66 2.69 -2.28
N SER A 89 7.79 1.96 -3.38
CA SER A 89 6.69 1.55 -4.25
C SER A 89 6.45 0.05 -4.16
N PHE A 90 5.20 -0.34 -4.34
CA PHE A 90 4.74 -1.71 -4.42
C PHE A 90 4.16 -1.98 -5.81
N PHE A 91 4.63 -3.05 -6.42
CA PHE A 91 4.24 -3.48 -7.75
C PHE A 91 3.65 -4.89 -7.71
N ARG A 92 2.73 -5.15 -8.63
CA ARG A 92 2.24 -6.49 -8.93
C ARG A 92 2.83 -6.96 -10.25
N TYR A 93 3.08 -8.25 -10.35
CA TYR A 93 3.49 -8.90 -11.58
C TYR A 93 2.36 -9.83 -12.04
N ARG A 94 1.72 -9.50 -13.17
CA ARG A 94 0.57 -10.23 -13.72
C ARG A 94 0.76 -10.37 -15.22
N ASP A 95 0.52 -11.56 -15.76
CA ASP A 95 0.59 -11.86 -17.20
C ASP A 95 1.90 -11.40 -17.86
N GLY A 96 3.02 -11.58 -17.15
CA GLY A 96 4.36 -11.18 -17.63
C GLY A 96 4.64 -9.67 -17.59
N LYS A 97 3.75 -8.86 -16.99
CA LYS A 97 3.86 -7.41 -16.93
C LYS A 97 3.95 -6.92 -15.49
N LEU A 98 4.79 -5.90 -15.29
CA LEU A 98 4.85 -5.14 -14.05
C LEU A 98 3.72 -4.10 -14.05
N VAL A 99 3.03 -3.97 -12.92
CA VAL A 99 1.92 -3.03 -12.72
C VAL A 99 2.14 -2.26 -11.42
N GLY A 100 2.08 -0.93 -11.48
CA GLY A 100 2.07 -0.09 -10.28
C GLY A 100 0.83 -0.37 -9.43
N TRP A 101 1.01 -0.52 -8.12
CA TRP A 101 -0.11 -0.86 -7.23
C TRP A 101 -0.23 0.02 -6.00
N GLY A 102 0.88 0.32 -5.34
CA GLY A 102 0.86 1.07 -4.09
C GLY A 102 2.13 1.84 -3.86
N ASN A 103 2.03 2.84 -2.99
CA ASN A 103 3.14 3.70 -2.60
C ASN A 103 3.04 4.01 -1.11
N THR A 104 4.17 4.26 -0.44
CA THR A 104 4.22 4.73 0.95
C THR A 104 5.04 6.01 1.07
N PHE A 105 4.59 6.93 1.92
CA PHE A 105 5.15 8.29 2.11
C PHE A 105 5.40 8.59 3.59
N ALA A 106 5.76 7.57 4.37
CA ALA A 106 5.86 7.66 5.83
C ALA A 106 6.77 8.81 6.32
N GLY A 107 7.72 9.27 5.50
CA GLY A 107 8.52 10.44 5.77
C GLY A 107 9.47 10.26 6.98
N GLY A 108 10.42 11.18 7.13
CA GLY A 108 11.34 11.17 8.27
C GLY A 108 12.21 9.92 8.36
N LYS A 109 12.24 9.27 9.53
CA LYS A 109 13.12 8.12 9.83
C LYS A 109 12.55 6.75 9.40
N GLN A 110 11.25 6.68 9.09
CA GLN A 110 10.59 5.43 8.68
C GLN A 110 10.43 5.43 7.17
N LYS A 111 11.51 5.10 6.45
CA LYS A 111 11.47 4.99 4.99
C LYS A 111 11.06 3.59 4.56
N GLY A 112 9.92 3.44 3.91
CA GLY A 112 9.45 2.19 3.34
C GLY A 112 8.21 1.62 4.00
N TYR A 113 7.98 0.33 3.77
CA TYR A 113 6.85 -0.39 4.35
C TYR A 113 7.23 -1.02 5.68
N THR A 114 6.29 -1.11 6.61
CA THR A 114 6.42 -2.03 7.74
C THR A 114 6.09 -3.46 7.31
N LEU A 115 6.56 -4.46 8.07
CA LEU A 115 6.17 -5.85 7.80
C LEU A 115 4.64 -6.02 7.79
N ALA A 116 3.92 -5.39 8.72
CA ALA A 116 2.46 -5.43 8.73
C ALA A 116 1.85 -4.88 7.43
N GLN A 117 2.35 -3.76 6.92
CA GLN A 117 1.87 -3.18 5.67
C GLN A 117 2.18 -4.06 4.45
N LEU A 118 3.33 -4.75 4.44
CA LEU A 118 3.64 -5.72 3.38
C LEU A 118 2.70 -6.93 3.44
N LEU A 119 2.43 -7.48 4.63
CA LEU A 119 1.50 -8.60 4.78
C LEU A 119 0.07 -8.24 4.34
N ASP A 120 -0.39 -7.02 4.64
CA ASP A 120 -1.64 -6.49 4.11
C ASP A 120 -1.58 -6.36 2.58
N SER A 121 -0.56 -5.68 2.05
CA SER A 121 -0.44 -5.41 0.60
C SER A 121 -0.28 -6.68 -0.25
N PHE A 122 0.42 -7.69 0.27
CA PHE A 122 0.74 -8.93 -0.42
C PHE A 122 -0.36 -9.98 -0.30
N PHE A 123 -1.01 -10.07 0.85
CA PHE A 123 -1.89 -11.19 1.14
C PHE A 123 -3.32 -10.76 1.49
N GLY A 124 -3.59 -9.45 1.45
CA GLY A 124 -4.87 -8.89 1.91
C GLY A 124 -5.13 -9.12 3.39
N LEU A 125 -4.08 -9.44 4.17
CA LEU A 125 -4.19 -9.78 5.59
C LEU A 125 -4.26 -8.50 6.41
N LYS A 126 -5.47 -7.97 6.53
CA LYS A 126 -5.78 -6.85 7.41
C LYS A 126 -5.46 -7.18 8.86
N GLY A 127 -5.19 -6.17 9.68
CA GLY A 127 -4.52 -6.32 10.98
C GLY A 127 -5.04 -7.43 11.91
N ARG A 128 -6.33 -7.78 11.88
CA ARG A 128 -6.91 -8.88 12.69
C ARG A 128 -6.56 -10.29 12.20
N LEU A 129 -6.03 -10.40 10.99
CA LEU A 129 -5.56 -11.63 10.36
C LEU A 129 -4.03 -11.78 10.46
N VAL A 130 -3.36 -10.92 11.24
CA VAL A 130 -1.92 -10.99 11.50
C VAL A 130 -1.65 -10.90 13.00
N GLU A 131 -0.89 -11.86 13.53
CA GLU A 131 -0.46 -11.87 14.93
C GLU A 131 1.05 -11.85 15.04
N GLY A 132 1.59 -10.91 15.80
CA GLY A 132 3.03 -10.78 16.05
C GLY A 132 3.29 -9.66 17.05
N SER A 133 4.49 -9.63 17.65
CA SER A 133 4.84 -8.53 18.53
C SER A 133 4.92 -7.21 17.74
N PRO A 134 4.57 -6.06 18.33
CA PRO A 134 4.68 -4.77 17.64
C PRO A 134 6.08 -4.50 17.07
N SER A 135 7.13 -4.95 17.76
CA SER A 135 8.51 -4.82 17.30
C SER A 135 8.81 -5.57 15.99
N LEU A 136 8.15 -6.71 15.74
CA LEU A 136 8.29 -7.46 14.49
C LEU A 136 7.45 -6.81 13.38
N LEU A 137 6.20 -6.52 13.69
CA LEU A 137 5.23 -6.00 12.71
C LEU A 137 5.55 -4.58 12.24
N GLN A 138 6.15 -3.75 13.11
CA GLN A 138 6.57 -2.38 12.82
C GLN A 138 8.02 -2.28 12.33
N LYS A 139 8.68 -3.43 12.05
CA LYS A 139 10.01 -3.42 11.42
C LYS A 139 9.89 -2.73 10.06
N ASN A 140 10.67 -1.67 9.87
CA ASN A 140 10.72 -0.92 8.63
C ASN A 140 11.58 -1.63 7.59
N LEU A 141 11.08 -1.70 6.36
CA LEU A 141 11.60 -2.45 5.22
C LEU A 141 11.70 -1.51 4.01
N PRO A 142 12.75 -0.67 3.93
CA PRO A 142 12.97 0.25 2.81
C PRO A 142 13.19 -0.48 1.49
N GLY A 143 12.93 0.20 0.38
CA GLY A 143 13.07 -0.35 -0.97
C GLY A 143 11.74 -0.73 -1.59
N ASP A 144 11.74 -0.97 -2.89
CA ASP A 144 10.52 -1.33 -3.61
C ASP A 144 10.25 -2.83 -3.50
N TRP A 145 8.97 -3.19 -3.63
CA TRP A 145 8.51 -4.56 -3.48
C TRP A 145 7.69 -5.00 -4.68
N ILE A 146 7.89 -6.24 -5.11
CA ILE A 146 7.19 -6.85 -6.25
C ILE A 146 6.61 -8.19 -5.79
N ILE A 147 5.34 -8.43 -6.07
CA ILE A 147 4.70 -9.73 -5.83
C ILE A 147 4.05 -10.26 -7.10
N LEU A 148 4.15 -11.58 -7.30
CA LEU A 148 3.42 -12.30 -8.34
C LEU A 148 1.94 -12.33 -7.97
N ASP A 149 1.07 -11.90 -8.88
CA ASP A 149 -0.35 -11.73 -8.58
C ASP A 149 -1.05 -13.07 -8.26
N SER A 150 -0.60 -14.18 -8.86
CA SER A 150 -1.07 -15.53 -8.50
C SER A 150 -0.61 -16.00 -7.13
N ALA A 151 0.39 -15.34 -6.52
CA ALA A 151 0.91 -15.66 -5.20
C ALA A 151 0.27 -14.84 -4.07
N LEU A 152 -0.72 -13.99 -4.39
CA LEU A 152 -1.54 -13.29 -3.40
C LEU A 152 -2.47 -14.26 -2.64
N GLN A 153 -2.80 -15.41 -3.26
CA GLN A 153 -3.62 -16.44 -2.64
C GLN A 153 -2.79 -17.28 -1.67
N LEU A 154 -3.31 -17.49 -0.46
CA LEU A 154 -2.71 -18.33 0.57
C LEU A 154 -3.49 -19.66 0.71
N PRO A 155 -2.83 -20.76 1.11
CA PRO A 155 -1.40 -20.89 1.35
C PRO A 155 -0.59 -20.99 0.05
N GLY A 156 0.65 -20.49 0.06
CA GLY A 156 1.57 -20.55 -1.08
C GLY A 156 3.02 -20.38 -0.67
N ASP A 157 3.95 -20.33 -1.63
CA ASP A 157 5.39 -20.20 -1.36
C ASP A 157 5.83 -18.77 -0.99
N ALA A 158 4.97 -17.77 -1.21
CA ALA A 158 5.29 -16.37 -1.00
C ALA A 158 5.73 -16.03 0.44
N PRO A 159 5.07 -16.50 1.51
CA PRO A 159 5.54 -16.29 2.89
C PRO A 159 6.97 -16.82 3.11
N ALA A 160 7.28 -18.04 2.66
CA ALA A 160 8.61 -18.62 2.82
C ALA A 160 9.68 -17.88 2.00
N GLN A 161 9.33 -17.34 0.83
CA GLN A 161 10.24 -16.48 0.07
C GLN A 161 10.45 -15.12 0.73
N LEU A 162 9.40 -14.54 1.29
CA LEU A 162 9.49 -13.31 2.07
C LEU A 162 10.40 -13.51 3.29
N GLU A 163 10.25 -14.58 4.06
CA GLU A 163 11.16 -14.93 5.17
C GLU A 163 12.64 -14.93 4.73
N LYS A 164 12.94 -15.55 3.58
CA LYS A 164 14.31 -15.59 3.03
C LYS A 164 14.84 -14.20 2.68
N ILE A 165 14.01 -13.35 2.09
CA ILE A 165 14.37 -11.95 1.78
C ILE A 165 14.60 -11.17 3.06
N LEU A 166 13.71 -11.29 4.05
CA LEU A 166 13.85 -10.62 5.35
C LEU A 166 15.15 -11.01 6.06
N ALA A 167 15.47 -12.29 6.08
CA ALA A 167 16.71 -12.79 6.66
C ALA A 167 17.96 -12.30 5.90
N LYS A 168 17.93 -12.34 4.56
CA LYS A 168 19.08 -12.01 3.71
C LYS A 168 19.36 -10.50 3.66
N ASP A 169 18.33 -9.70 3.37
CA ASP A 169 18.49 -8.30 3.01
C ASP A 169 18.43 -7.38 4.25
N PHE A 170 17.83 -7.85 5.35
CA PHE A 170 17.59 -7.04 6.55
C PHE A 170 18.13 -7.65 7.85
N ASP A 171 18.81 -8.81 7.80
CA ASP A 171 19.18 -9.64 8.96
C ASP A 171 18.00 -9.85 9.92
N PHE A 172 16.79 -9.97 9.36
CA PHE A 172 15.54 -10.02 10.09
C PHE A 172 14.94 -11.43 10.02
N HIS A 173 15.31 -12.25 11.00
CA HIS A 173 14.94 -13.66 11.06
C HIS A 173 13.57 -13.83 11.72
N VAL A 174 12.56 -14.07 10.89
CA VAL A 174 11.19 -14.35 11.32
C VAL A 174 10.65 -15.60 10.65
N LYS A 175 9.63 -16.19 11.28
CA LYS A 175 8.78 -17.23 10.70
C LYS A 175 7.36 -16.68 10.52
N LEU A 176 6.82 -16.85 9.33
CA LEU A 176 5.49 -16.52 8.87
C LEU A 176 4.71 -17.82 8.70
N GLU A 177 3.69 -18.03 9.53
CA GLU A 177 2.95 -19.28 9.57
C GLU A 177 1.44 -19.02 9.56
N MET A 178 0.74 -19.57 8.56
CA MET A 178 -0.72 -19.56 8.56
C MET A 178 -1.24 -20.63 9.52
N ARG A 179 -2.13 -20.22 10.43
CA ARG A 179 -2.82 -21.14 11.33
C ARG A 179 -4.31 -20.86 11.28
N GLU A 180 -5.10 -21.92 11.26
CA GLU A 180 -6.53 -21.83 11.48
C GLU A 180 -6.79 -21.66 12.97
N VAL A 181 -7.51 -20.59 13.33
CA VAL A 181 -7.88 -20.28 14.71
C VAL A 181 -9.32 -19.83 14.78
N GLU A 182 -10.03 -20.21 15.84
CA GLU A 182 -11.39 -19.71 16.11
C GLU A 182 -11.33 -18.23 16.52
N ARG A 183 -12.10 -17.39 15.83
CA ARG A 183 -12.22 -15.96 16.12
C ARG A 183 -13.67 -15.49 16.02
N PRO A 184 -14.07 -14.49 16.83
CA PRO A 184 -15.30 -13.76 16.58
C PRO A 184 -15.23 -13.11 15.20
N ALA A 185 -16.22 -13.41 14.37
CA ALA A 185 -16.35 -12.91 13.02
C ALA A 185 -17.80 -12.47 12.76
N ILE A 186 -17.96 -11.61 11.76
CA ILE A 186 -19.24 -11.28 11.18
C ILE A 186 -19.38 -12.09 9.90
N VAL A 187 -20.43 -12.89 9.80
CA VAL A 187 -20.69 -13.72 8.63
C VAL A 187 -21.76 -13.07 7.78
N VAL A 188 -21.45 -12.89 6.50
CA VAL A 188 -22.30 -12.23 5.51
C VAL A 188 -23.02 -13.29 4.70
N ARG A 189 -24.36 -13.27 4.72
CA ARG A 189 -25.19 -14.24 3.98
C ARG A 189 -26.27 -13.55 3.16
N GLY A 190 -26.86 -14.33 2.26
CA GLY A 190 -27.98 -13.91 1.43
C GLY A 190 -27.64 -13.85 -0.06
N THR A 191 -28.50 -13.19 -0.82
CA THR A 191 -28.30 -12.91 -2.25
C THR A 191 -28.11 -11.42 -2.40
N TYR A 192 -26.98 -11.00 -2.95
CA TYR A 192 -26.70 -9.59 -3.18
C TYR A 192 -27.72 -8.98 -4.13
N LYS A 193 -28.32 -7.87 -3.71
CA LYS A 193 -29.27 -7.05 -4.46
C LYS A 193 -28.94 -5.60 -4.19
N TYR A 194 -28.30 -4.94 -5.14
CA TYR A 194 -27.96 -3.54 -4.99
C TYR A 194 -29.21 -2.67 -4.84
N ALA A 195 -29.20 -1.82 -3.81
CA ALA A 195 -30.19 -0.81 -3.56
C ALA A 195 -29.44 0.52 -3.33
N PRO A 196 -29.45 1.44 -4.31
CA PRO A 196 -28.68 2.68 -4.24
C PRO A 196 -29.12 3.55 -3.06
N THR A 197 -28.19 4.31 -2.50
CA THR A 197 -28.53 5.34 -1.51
C THR A 197 -29.21 6.54 -2.18
N ARG A 198 -29.80 7.45 -1.39
CA ARG A 198 -30.43 8.68 -1.93
C ARG A 198 -29.48 9.49 -2.83
N LEU A 199 -28.20 9.55 -2.49
CA LEU A 199 -27.20 10.28 -3.28
C LEU A 199 -26.91 9.63 -4.63
N ASP A 200 -27.03 8.31 -4.69
CA ASP A 200 -26.73 7.54 -5.90
C ASP A 200 -27.92 7.63 -6.86
N ALA A 201 -29.16 7.60 -6.35
CA ALA A 201 -30.36 7.82 -7.17
C ALA A 201 -30.39 9.20 -7.90
N GLU A 202 -29.71 10.21 -7.36
CA GLU A 202 -29.57 11.52 -7.99
C GLU A 202 -28.47 11.56 -9.09
N LYS A 203 -27.47 10.67 -9.02
CA LYS A 203 -26.31 10.60 -9.93
C LYS A 203 -26.35 9.47 -10.97
N GLU A 204 -27.11 8.40 -10.71
CA GLU A 204 -27.29 7.21 -11.58
C GLU A 204 -27.84 7.54 -12.97
N LYS A 205 -28.40 8.74 -13.17
CA LYS A 205 -28.86 9.18 -14.50
C LYS A 205 -27.74 9.41 -15.52
N ALA A 206 -26.47 9.28 -15.14
CA ALA A 206 -25.35 9.73 -15.97
C ALA A 206 -24.51 8.63 -16.66
N ASP A 207 -24.49 7.38 -16.19
CA ASP A 207 -23.63 6.34 -16.81
C ASP A 207 -24.12 4.90 -16.51
N PRO A 208 -24.57 4.12 -17.52
CA PRO A 208 -25.01 2.75 -17.35
C PRO A 208 -23.88 1.71 -17.21
N ASP A 209 -22.61 2.08 -17.44
CA ASP A 209 -21.45 1.20 -17.26
C ASP A 209 -20.87 1.30 -15.82
N GLN A 210 -21.61 1.94 -14.90
CA GLN A 210 -21.14 2.25 -13.55
C GLN A 210 -21.24 1.04 -12.61
N TRP A 211 -20.18 0.80 -11.85
CA TRP A 211 -20.16 -0.19 -10.77
C TRP A 211 -21.16 0.17 -9.68
N ASP A 212 -21.74 -0.83 -9.01
CA ASP A 212 -22.56 -0.58 -7.82
C ASP A 212 -21.72 0.19 -6.79
N VAL A 213 -22.24 1.32 -6.29
CA VAL A 213 -21.52 2.18 -5.36
C VAL A 213 -22.04 1.93 -3.95
N LEU A 214 -21.23 1.26 -3.12
CA LEU A 214 -21.51 1.04 -1.71
C LEU A 214 -20.92 2.14 -0.85
N ARG A 215 -21.72 2.72 0.05
CA ARG A 215 -21.30 3.77 0.96
C ARG A 215 -21.18 3.24 2.38
N ILE A 216 -19.97 3.32 2.94
CA ILE A 216 -19.68 2.93 4.32
C ILE A 216 -19.82 4.18 5.18
N TYR A 217 -20.87 4.25 5.99
CA TYR A 217 -21.18 5.35 6.90
C TYR A 217 -21.97 4.86 8.11
N GLU A 218 -21.88 5.61 9.20
CA GLU A 218 -22.58 5.34 10.47
C GLU A 218 -23.91 6.11 10.56
N ASP A 219 -23.93 7.32 10.01
CA ASP A 219 -25.08 8.21 10.02
C ASP A 219 -25.27 8.83 8.63
N GLU A 220 -26.52 8.94 8.16
CA GLU A 220 -26.81 9.49 6.82
C GLU A 220 -26.35 10.93 6.63
N SER A 221 -26.19 11.73 7.70
CA SER A 221 -25.66 13.09 7.60
C SER A 221 -24.23 13.13 7.04
N GLN A 222 -23.44 12.07 7.27
CA GLN A 222 -22.07 11.91 6.75
C GLN A 222 -22.02 11.78 5.22
N LEU A 223 -23.14 11.43 4.59
CA LEU A 223 -23.22 11.33 3.13
C LEU A 223 -22.98 12.68 2.44
N ASN A 224 -23.29 13.79 3.12
CA ASN A 224 -23.07 15.13 2.57
C ASN A 224 -21.60 15.58 2.63
N GLU A 225 -20.75 14.81 3.29
CA GLU A 225 -19.32 15.09 3.40
C GLU A 225 -18.53 14.44 2.28
N GLU A 226 -17.36 15.01 1.96
CA GLU A 226 -16.44 14.36 1.04
C GLU A 226 -15.95 13.03 1.62
N PRO A 227 -15.99 11.94 0.83
CA PRO A 227 -15.55 10.64 1.32
C PRO A 227 -14.05 10.68 1.65
N GLY A 228 -13.69 10.25 2.86
CA GLY A 228 -12.31 10.17 3.32
C GLY A 228 -11.50 9.03 2.69
N GLY A 229 -12.16 8.15 1.93
CA GLY A 229 -11.51 7.06 1.19
C GLY A 229 -12.43 6.45 0.14
N ALA A 230 -11.81 5.85 -0.87
CA ALA A 230 -12.47 5.23 -2.01
C ALA A 230 -11.75 3.95 -2.40
N GLY A 231 -12.51 2.96 -2.88
CA GLY A 231 -11.95 1.75 -3.46
C GLY A 231 -12.91 1.15 -4.47
N GLY A 232 -12.48 0.06 -5.08
CA GLY A 232 -13.32 -0.74 -5.95
C GLY A 232 -12.65 -2.06 -6.32
N GLY A 233 -13.46 -3.04 -6.70
CA GLY A 233 -13.03 -4.40 -6.99
C GLY A 233 -14.17 -5.40 -6.79
N ASP A 234 -13.80 -6.64 -6.45
CA ASP A 234 -14.77 -7.65 -6.08
C ASP A 234 -15.30 -7.46 -4.64
N PHE A 235 -16.31 -8.26 -4.31
CA PHE A 235 -16.94 -8.21 -3.00
C PHE A 235 -16.06 -8.68 -1.85
N GLY A 236 -15.14 -9.62 -2.10
CA GLY A 236 -14.20 -10.08 -1.07
C GLY A 236 -13.27 -8.93 -0.64
N LEU A 237 -12.78 -8.15 -1.61
CA LEU A 237 -12.00 -6.95 -1.33
C LEU A 237 -12.83 -5.92 -0.57
N PHE A 238 -14.08 -5.68 -0.97
CA PHE A 238 -14.97 -4.79 -0.21
C PHE A 238 -15.17 -5.23 1.24
N LEU A 239 -15.41 -6.53 1.49
CA LEU A 239 -15.61 -7.04 2.85
C LEU A 239 -14.35 -6.90 3.72
N ASN A 240 -13.16 -7.02 3.14
CA ASN A 240 -11.91 -6.71 3.85
C ASN A 240 -11.85 -5.24 4.28
N TRP A 241 -12.25 -4.31 3.40
CA TRP A 241 -12.33 -2.88 3.71
C TRP A 241 -13.42 -2.57 4.73
N LEU A 242 -14.58 -3.23 4.64
CA LEU A 242 -15.65 -3.12 5.62
C LEU A 242 -15.16 -3.58 7.00
N GLY A 243 -14.50 -4.75 7.06
CA GLY A 243 -13.92 -5.28 8.29
C GLY A 243 -12.88 -4.35 8.92
N GLU A 244 -12.04 -3.69 8.11
CA GLU A 244 -11.14 -2.63 8.59
C GLU A 244 -11.91 -1.43 9.15
N ALA A 245 -12.99 -1.02 8.49
CA ALA A 245 -13.78 0.13 8.91
C ALA A 245 -14.50 -0.10 10.25
N ILE A 246 -15.04 -1.29 10.49
CA ILE A 246 -15.77 -1.65 11.72
C ILE A 246 -14.91 -2.41 12.74
N ASP A 247 -13.62 -2.56 12.46
CA ASP A 247 -12.66 -3.30 13.27
C ASP A 247 -13.16 -4.72 13.60
N ALA A 248 -13.49 -5.52 12.58
CA ALA A 248 -13.96 -6.89 12.71
C ALA A 248 -13.47 -7.79 11.55
N ILE A 249 -13.46 -9.11 11.77
CA ILE A 249 -13.26 -10.09 10.70
C ILE A 249 -14.61 -10.30 10.02
N VAL A 250 -14.66 -10.19 8.69
CA VAL A 250 -15.88 -10.34 7.91
C VAL A 250 -15.71 -11.50 6.92
N ILE A 251 -16.60 -12.48 6.96
CA ILE A 251 -16.53 -13.71 6.15
C ILE A 251 -17.67 -13.71 5.13
N ASP A 252 -17.33 -13.90 3.86
CA ASP A 252 -18.28 -14.03 2.77
C ASP A 252 -18.87 -15.45 2.71
N GLU A 253 -20.16 -15.59 3.01
CA GLU A 253 -20.96 -16.81 2.79
C GLU A 253 -22.21 -16.51 1.95
N ARG A 254 -22.11 -15.53 1.05
CA ARG A 254 -23.20 -15.20 0.14
C ARG A 254 -23.41 -16.32 -0.89
N SER A 255 -24.58 -16.34 -1.50
CA SER A 255 -24.87 -17.22 -2.63
C SER A 255 -23.95 -16.93 -3.82
N SER A 256 -23.43 -17.96 -4.47
CA SER A 256 -22.55 -17.86 -5.65
C SER A 256 -23.23 -17.23 -6.88
N GLN A 257 -24.56 -17.04 -6.86
CA GLN A 257 -25.30 -16.35 -7.93
C GLN A 257 -24.87 -14.89 -8.13
N THR A 258 -24.04 -14.35 -7.25
CA THR A 258 -23.55 -12.96 -7.29
C THR A 258 -22.02 -12.89 -7.42
N GLU A 259 -21.38 -13.95 -7.91
CA GLU A 259 -19.97 -13.93 -8.30
C GLU A 259 -19.76 -13.02 -9.53
N GLY A 260 -18.65 -12.27 -9.55
CA GLY A 260 -18.28 -11.41 -10.67
C GLY A 260 -18.89 -10.00 -10.66
N VAL A 261 -19.69 -9.63 -9.65
CA VAL A 261 -20.17 -8.25 -9.48
C VAL A 261 -18.99 -7.35 -9.11
N ALA A 262 -18.69 -6.37 -9.97
CA ALA A 262 -17.74 -5.31 -9.67
C ALA A 262 -18.43 -4.22 -8.87
N ILE A 263 -17.87 -3.88 -7.72
CA ILE A 263 -18.41 -2.85 -6.84
C ILE A 263 -17.35 -1.79 -6.58
N SER A 264 -17.80 -0.56 -6.45
CA SER A 264 -17.01 0.53 -5.89
C SER A 264 -17.52 0.85 -4.50
N TRP A 265 -16.65 1.40 -3.65
CA TRP A 265 -17.08 1.87 -2.35
C TRP A 265 -16.48 3.23 -1.99
N ARG A 266 -17.19 3.92 -1.10
CA ARG A 266 -16.81 5.21 -0.54
C ARG A 266 -16.96 5.14 0.97
N ARG A 267 -15.89 5.49 1.69
CA ARG A 267 -15.91 5.60 3.14
C ARG A 267 -16.21 7.04 3.52
N HIS A 268 -17.35 7.24 4.13
CA HIS A 268 -17.72 8.51 4.76
C HIS A 268 -17.43 8.40 6.25
N THR A 269 -16.70 9.38 6.76
CA THR A 269 -16.38 9.51 8.18
C THR A 269 -16.49 10.99 8.49
N GLU A 270 -16.98 11.35 9.68
CA GLU A 270 -17.07 12.75 10.12
C GLU A 270 -15.81 13.54 9.75
N SER A 271 -16.02 14.51 8.88
CA SER A 271 -14.96 15.29 8.26
C SER A 271 -14.32 16.27 9.27
N GLN A 272 -12.99 16.34 9.21
CA GLN A 272 -12.13 17.37 9.80
C GLN A 272 -12.32 17.71 11.30
N GLY A 273 -11.61 16.97 12.15
CA GLY A 273 -11.40 17.31 13.56
C GLY A 273 -11.11 16.10 14.44
N SER A 274 -11.52 14.92 13.97
CA SER A 274 -11.24 13.65 14.62
C SER A 274 -9.74 13.34 14.52
N THR A 275 -9.07 13.22 15.66
CA THR A 275 -7.70 12.70 15.71
C THR A 275 -7.69 11.28 15.13
N ALA A 276 -6.53 10.76 14.73
CA ALA A 276 -6.41 9.33 14.37
C ALA A 276 -6.97 8.38 15.47
N ARG A 277 -7.08 8.89 16.70
CA ARG A 277 -7.68 8.23 17.86
C ARG A 277 -9.20 8.24 17.86
N ASP A 278 -9.86 9.26 17.32
CA ASP A 278 -11.34 9.35 17.27
C ASP A 278 -11.93 8.48 16.15
N ARG A 279 -11.13 8.11 15.15
CA ARG A 279 -11.46 7.11 14.11
C ARG A 279 -11.67 5.69 14.66
N THR A 280 -11.47 5.46 15.96
CA THR A 280 -11.46 4.12 16.57
C THR A 280 -12.80 3.66 17.14
N ARG A 281 -13.88 4.43 16.96
CA ARG A 281 -15.21 4.04 17.45
C ARG A 281 -16.27 4.16 16.37
N THR A 282 -16.03 3.49 15.25
CA THR A 282 -17.10 3.27 14.30
C THR A 282 -18.18 2.40 14.94
N ASN A 283 -19.42 2.89 14.96
CA ASN A 283 -20.55 2.09 15.38
C ASN A 283 -20.82 0.98 14.35
N ALA A 284 -20.20 -0.17 14.56
CA ALA A 284 -20.30 -1.33 13.68
C ALA A 284 -21.76 -1.69 13.35
N ALA A 285 -22.66 -1.66 14.33
CA ALA A 285 -24.06 -2.01 14.11
C ALA A 285 -24.76 -1.05 13.13
N SER A 286 -24.49 0.26 13.24
CA SER A 286 -25.03 1.25 12.30
C SER A 286 -24.47 1.06 10.89
N VAL A 287 -23.16 0.85 10.76
CA VAL A 287 -22.53 0.59 9.46
C VAL A 287 -23.09 -0.67 8.82
N LEU A 288 -23.17 -1.78 9.57
CA LEU A 288 -23.70 -3.04 9.06
C LEU A 288 -25.15 -2.89 8.60
N LYS A 289 -26.02 -2.29 9.42
CA LYS A 289 -27.43 -2.03 9.05
C LYS A 289 -27.55 -1.21 7.77
N ASN A 290 -26.68 -0.22 7.60
CA ASN A 290 -26.61 0.54 6.37
C ASN A 290 -26.20 -0.33 5.18
N ILE A 291 -25.12 -1.14 5.30
CA ILE A 291 -24.74 -2.07 4.24
C ILE A 291 -25.84 -3.11 3.94
N GLU A 292 -26.57 -3.61 4.94
CA GLU A 292 -27.75 -4.47 4.75
C GLU A 292 -28.79 -3.79 3.86
N SER A 293 -29.10 -2.52 4.13
CA SER A 293 -30.07 -1.76 3.33
C SER A 293 -29.65 -1.56 1.88
N GLN A 294 -28.35 -1.40 1.61
CA GLN A 294 -27.79 -1.21 0.26
C GLN A 294 -27.62 -2.51 -0.53
N THR A 295 -27.63 -3.66 0.13
CA THR A 295 -27.21 -4.93 -0.49
C THR A 295 -28.21 -6.08 -0.33
N GLY A 296 -29.20 -5.93 0.56
CA GLY A 296 -30.13 -7.00 0.93
C GLY A 296 -29.48 -8.19 1.65
N LEU A 297 -28.21 -8.06 2.03
CA LEU A 297 -27.47 -9.08 2.77
C LEU A 297 -27.79 -9.02 4.26
N THR A 298 -27.42 -10.07 4.99
CA THR A 298 -27.57 -10.15 6.46
C THR A 298 -26.21 -10.40 7.11
N PHE A 299 -25.98 -9.76 8.26
CA PHE A 299 -24.74 -9.90 9.02
C PHE A 299 -25.00 -10.52 10.40
N THR A 300 -24.31 -11.61 10.70
CA THR A 300 -24.45 -12.31 11.99
C THR A 300 -23.10 -12.44 12.70
N HIS A 301 -23.10 -12.28 14.03
CA HIS A 301 -21.90 -12.51 14.84
C HIS A 301 -21.77 -14.00 15.17
N GLU A 302 -20.67 -14.60 14.76
CA GLU A 302 -20.39 -16.02 14.95
C GLU A 302 -18.94 -16.24 15.38
N LEU A 303 -18.68 -17.36 16.04
CA LEU A 303 -17.33 -17.88 16.19
C LEU A 303 -17.01 -18.73 14.96
N ARG A 304 -15.92 -18.41 14.26
CA ARG A 304 -15.57 -19.04 12.99
C ARG A 304 -14.08 -19.39 12.94
N PRO A 305 -13.70 -20.51 12.30
CA PRO A 305 -12.32 -20.77 11.95
C PRO A 305 -11.87 -19.77 10.89
N VAL A 306 -10.74 -19.11 11.15
CA VAL A 306 -10.13 -18.14 10.24
C VAL A 306 -8.64 -18.39 10.14
N ASN A 307 -8.09 -18.18 8.95
CA ASN A 307 -6.66 -18.29 8.73
C ASN A 307 -5.96 -16.99 9.17
N VAL A 308 -5.10 -17.10 10.18
CA VAL A 308 -4.32 -15.98 10.73
C VAL A 308 -2.84 -16.23 10.47
N MET A 309 -2.14 -15.19 10.00
CA MET A 309 -0.70 -15.21 9.82
C MET A 309 0.00 -14.90 11.14
N PHE A 310 0.72 -15.87 11.69
CA PHE A 310 1.57 -15.70 12.85
C PHE A 310 2.98 -15.32 12.43
N VAL A 311 3.47 -14.20 12.96
CA VAL A 311 4.82 -13.68 12.80
C VAL A 311 5.57 -13.91 14.11
N THR A 312 6.56 -14.80 14.08
CA THR A 312 7.36 -15.17 15.26
C THR A 312 8.85 -15.00 14.99
N PRO A 313 9.69 -14.75 16.01
CA PRO A 313 11.14 -14.75 15.82
C PRO A 313 11.64 -16.12 15.36
N ALA A 314 12.55 -16.14 14.38
CA ALA A 314 13.26 -17.34 13.97
C ALA A 314 14.72 -17.29 14.44
N LYS A 315 15.33 -18.46 14.66
CA LYS A 315 16.77 -18.54 14.95
C LYS A 315 17.54 -18.26 13.65
N LYS A 316 18.65 -17.54 13.78
CA LYS A 316 19.65 -17.44 12.71
C LYS A 316 20.27 -18.82 12.54
N ASN A 317 20.01 -19.46 11.40
CA ASN A 317 20.63 -20.73 11.02
C ASN A 317 22.11 -20.55 10.68
#